data_AF-A0A7T2YWJ8-F1
#
_entry.id   AF-A0A7T2YWJ8-F1
#
_cell.length_a   1.000
_cell.length_b   1.000
_cell.length_c   1.000
_cell.angle_alpha   90.00
_cell.angle_beta   90.00
_cell.angle_gamma   90.00
#
_symmetry.space_group_name_H-M   'P 1'
#
loop_
_entity.id
_entity.type
_entity.pdbx_description
1 polymer ?
#
loop_
_entity_poly.entity_id
_entity_poly.type
_entity_poly.pdbx_seq_one_letter_code
_entity_poly.pdbx_strand_id
1 'polypeptide(L)'
;MAAREISITTMPDAELVRLINIASAELARRMSVALPALPPEQPAPRQTVPVELPATAPGEVDKAFCLHIAQRLRSGDYIKAEERRRVAGVAEKFPGWVRRQGLPLDAGTGSWRKAAERGRIGPARER
;
A
#
# COMPACT_ATOMS: atom_id res chain seq x y z
N MET A 1 -13.61 -6.80 45.55
CA MET A 1 -14.74 -7.74 45.45
C MET A 1 -14.18 -9.10 45.08
N ALA A 2 -14.38 -10.12 45.91
CA ALA A 2 -13.86 -11.46 45.64
C ALA A 2 -14.67 -12.13 44.52
N ALA A 3 -14.01 -12.68 43.51
CA ALA A 3 -14.64 -13.53 42.52
C ALA A 3 -15.11 -14.81 43.23
N ARG A 4 -16.43 -15.04 43.28
CA ARG A 4 -16.99 -16.30 43.76
C ARG A 4 -16.89 -17.32 42.63
N GLU A 5 -16.03 -18.31 42.83
CA GLU A 5 -15.89 -19.44 41.93
C GLU A 5 -17.09 -20.39 42.11
N ILE A 6 -17.81 -20.67 41.02
CA ILE A 6 -18.95 -21.60 41.02
C ILE A 6 -18.49 -22.88 40.32
N SER A 7 -18.36 -23.96 41.07
CA SER A 7 -18.01 -25.28 40.53
C SER A 7 -19.24 -25.96 39.94
N ILE A 8 -19.34 -25.95 38.61
CA ILE A 8 -20.49 -26.48 37.86
C ILE A 8 -20.49 -28.01 37.82
N THR A 9 -19.31 -28.63 37.91
CA THR A 9 -19.12 -30.08 37.76
C THR A 9 -19.59 -30.92 38.96
N THR A 10 -19.73 -30.31 40.13
CA THR A 10 -20.14 -30.99 41.37
C THR A 10 -21.54 -30.60 41.84
N MET A 11 -22.27 -29.82 41.04
CA MET A 11 -23.57 -29.26 41.40
C MET A 11 -24.71 -30.20 40.99
N PRO A 12 -25.77 -30.35 41.80
CA PRO A 12 -26.96 -31.08 41.40
C PRO A 12 -27.67 -30.43 40.20
N ASP A 13 -28.18 -31.24 39.26
CA ASP A 13 -28.81 -30.75 38.02
C ASP A 13 -29.96 -29.76 38.27
N ALA A 14 -30.78 -29.99 39.31
CA ALA A 14 -31.87 -29.11 39.67
C ALA A 14 -31.39 -27.70 40.08
N GLU A 15 -30.23 -27.61 40.74
CA GLU A 15 -29.61 -26.36 41.15
C GLU A 15 -28.94 -25.65 39.97
N LEU A 16 -28.32 -26.41 39.07
CA LEU A 16 -27.75 -25.89 37.83
C LEU A 16 -28.83 -25.27 36.94
N VAL A 17 -29.95 -25.97 36.72
CA VAL A 17 -31.09 -25.46 35.94
C VAL A 17 -31.64 -24.18 36.57
N ARG A 18 -31.74 -24.12 37.90
CA ARG A 18 -32.17 -22.91 38.62
C ARG A 18 -31.21 -21.74 38.38
N LEU A 19 -29.89 -21.95 38.44
CA LEU A 19 -28.91 -20.90 38.16
C LEU A 19 -28.94 -20.41 36.72
N ILE A 20 -29.11 -21.32 35.76
CA ILE A 20 -29.25 -20.96 34.34
C ILE A 20 -30.47 -20.06 34.16
N ASN A 21 -31.62 -20.42 34.72
CA ASN A 21 -32.84 -19.62 34.60
C ASN A 21 -32.68 -18.21 35.21
N ILE A 22 -32.02 -18.11 36.37
CA ILE A 22 -31.74 -16.81 37.00
C ILE A 22 -30.81 -15.97 36.13
N ALA A 23 -29.74 -16.57 35.59
CA ALA A 23 -28.78 -15.88 34.74
C ALA A 23 -29.40 -15.40 33.42
N SER A 24 -30.19 -16.26 32.77
CA SER A 24 -30.91 -15.94 31.54
C SER A 24 -31.93 -14.82 31.74
N ALA A 25 -32.68 -14.83 32.85
CA ALA A 25 -33.63 -13.78 33.17
C ALA A 25 -32.94 -12.42 33.40
N GLU A 26 -31.80 -12.41 34.12
CA GLU A 26 -31.03 -11.19 34.33
C GLU A 26 -30.40 -10.68 33.03
N LEU A 27 -29.90 -11.55 32.16
CA LEU A 27 -29.40 -11.17 30.84
C LEU A 27 -30.51 -10.56 29.98
N ALA A 28 -31.68 -11.20 29.93
CA ALA A 28 -32.85 -10.69 29.22
C ALA A 28 -33.28 -9.32 29.77
N ARG A 29 -33.27 -9.13 31.09
CA ARG A 29 -33.54 -7.84 31.73
C ARG A 29 -32.55 -6.77 31.25
N ARG A 30 -31.24 -7.07 31.24
CA ARG A 30 -30.22 -6.14 30.74
C ARG A 30 -30.38 -5.79 29.27
N MET A 31 -30.81 -6.74 28.45
CA MET A 31 -31.08 -6.51 27.03
C MET A 31 -32.37 -5.71 26.79
N SER A 32 -33.37 -5.88 27.66
CA SER A 32 -34.65 -5.15 27.61
C SER A 32 -34.54 -3.69 28.05
N VAL A 33 -33.55 -3.38 28.89
CA VAL A 33 -33.12 -2.00 29.13
C VAL A 33 -32.39 -1.57 27.87
N ALA A 34 -33.13 -0.95 26.95
CA ALA A 34 -32.62 -0.39 25.71
C ALA A 34 -31.27 0.29 25.99
N LEU A 35 -30.21 -0.16 25.31
CA LEU A 35 -28.98 0.62 25.26
C LEU A 35 -29.40 2.05 24.88
N PRO A 36 -28.90 3.09 25.55
CA PRO A 36 -29.11 4.45 25.07
C PRO A 36 -28.71 4.43 23.60
N ALA A 37 -29.66 4.81 22.73
CA ALA A 37 -29.43 4.86 21.30
C ALA A 37 -28.11 5.60 21.12
N LEU A 38 -27.09 4.91 20.60
CA LEU A 38 -25.86 5.57 20.21
C LEU A 38 -26.32 6.70 19.28
N PRO A 39 -25.93 7.95 19.54
CA PRO A 39 -26.23 9.01 18.59
C PRO A 39 -25.75 8.53 17.22
N PRO A 40 -26.50 8.82 16.14
CA PRO A 40 -26.09 8.42 14.80
C PRO A 40 -24.63 8.83 14.64
N GLU A 41 -23.76 7.90 14.27
CA GLU A 41 -22.35 8.19 14.06
C GLU A 41 -22.28 9.40 13.12
N GLN A 42 -21.97 10.56 13.68
CA GLN A 42 -21.55 11.67 12.85
C GLN A 42 -20.29 11.15 12.16
N PRO A 43 -20.20 11.17 10.82
CA PRO A 43 -18.99 10.76 10.16
C PRO A 43 -17.88 11.64 10.72
N ALA A 44 -17.00 11.03 11.51
CA ALA A 44 -15.86 11.73 12.06
C ALA A 44 -15.17 12.46 10.89
N PRO A 45 -14.81 13.75 11.03
CA PRO A 45 -14.07 14.42 9.98
C PRO A 45 -12.85 13.55 9.70
N ARG A 46 -12.77 13.02 8.48
CA ARG A 46 -11.66 12.17 8.07
C ARG A 46 -10.40 13.01 8.29
N GLN A 47 -9.68 12.74 9.38
CA GLN A 47 -8.33 13.24 9.52
C GLN A 47 -7.55 12.53 8.43
N THR A 48 -7.39 13.21 7.30
CA THR A 48 -6.41 12.86 6.29
C THR A 48 -5.07 13.13 6.92
N VAL A 49 -4.58 12.19 7.73
CA VAL A 49 -3.17 12.12 8.05
C VAL A 49 -2.50 11.96 6.69
N PRO A 50 -1.63 12.88 6.25
CA PRO A 50 -0.85 12.67 5.04
C PRO A 50 0.00 11.44 5.31
N VAL A 51 -0.45 10.29 4.82
CA VAL A 51 0.43 9.14 4.68
C VAL A 51 1.42 9.57 3.62
N GLU A 52 2.61 9.97 4.03
CA GLU A 52 3.75 10.14 3.14
C GLU A 52 4.09 8.75 2.60
N LEU A 53 3.36 8.35 1.54
CA LEU A 53 3.75 7.22 0.70
C LEU A 53 5.19 7.49 0.25
N PRO A 54 6.09 6.49 0.34
CA PRO A 54 7.44 6.65 -0.18
C PRO A 54 7.35 7.16 -1.61
N ALA A 55 8.06 8.27 -1.89
CA ALA A 55 7.96 8.97 -3.15
C ALA A 55 8.07 7.97 -4.30
N THR A 56 6.99 7.80 -5.07
CA THR A 56 6.93 6.82 -6.17
C THR A 56 7.68 7.30 -7.42
N ALA A 57 8.24 8.51 -7.36
CA ALA A 57 8.98 9.17 -8.42
C ALA A 57 10.20 9.93 -7.86
N PRO A 58 11.27 10.09 -8.65
CA PRO A 58 12.38 10.97 -8.33
C PRO A 58 11.92 12.44 -8.21
N GLY A 59 12.75 13.28 -7.57
CA GLY A 59 12.53 14.73 -7.54
C GLY A 59 12.52 15.34 -8.96
N GLU A 60 11.91 16.52 -9.10
CA GLU A 60 11.64 17.13 -10.41
C GLU A 60 12.89 17.31 -11.29
N VAL A 61 14.05 17.60 -10.70
CA VAL A 61 15.32 17.73 -11.44
C VAL A 61 15.75 16.41 -12.09
N ASP A 62 15.71 15.31 -11.34
CA ASP A 62 16.12 14.00 -11.84
C ASP A 62 15.10 13.40 -12.79
N LYS A 63 13.82 13.68 -12.54
CA LYS A 63 12.72 13.36 -13.44
C LYS A 63 12.89 14.06 -14.79
N ALA A 64 13.09 15.38 -14.80
CA ALA A 64 13.30 16.15 -16.02
C ALA A 64 14.54 15.64 -16.79
N PHE A 65 15.63 15.35 -16.07
CA PHE A 65 16.84 14.79 -16.68
C PHE A 65 16.57 13.43 -17.33
N CYS A 66 15.94 12.49 -16.61
CA CYS A 66 15.63 11.17 -17.17
C CYS A 66 14.69 11.25 -18.38
N LEU A 67 13.67 12.12 -18.34
CA LEU A 67 12.77 12.31 -19.47
C LEU A 67 13.49 12.87 -20.70
N HIS A 68 14.41 13.83 -20.50
CA HIS A 68 15.25 14.38 -21.57
C HIS A 68 16.15 13.29 -22.19
N ILE A 69 16.79 12.46 -21.35
CA ILE A 69 17.61 11.33 -21.83
C ILE A 69 16.76 10.29 -22.56
N ALA A 70 15.55 10.00 -22.08
CA ALA A 70 14.64 9.07 -22.75
C ALA A 70 14.22 9.59 -24.13
N GLN A 71 14.01 10.90 -24.28
CA GLN A 71 13.74 11.53 -25.57
C GLN A 71 14.93 11.39 -26.52
N ARG A 72 16.15 11.74 -26.08
CA ARG A 72 17.37 11.60 -26.88
C ARG A 72 17.63 10.16 -27.31
N LEU A 73 17.36 9.21 -26.42
CA LEU A 73 17.49 7.78 -26.73
C LEU A 73 16.52 7.35 -27.85
N ARG A 74 15.28 7.85 -27.85
CA ARG A 74 14.30 7.59 -28.91
C ARG A 74 14.69 8.25 -30.25
N SER A 75 15.25 9.45 -30.19
CA SER A 75 15.79 10.13 -31.38
C SER A 75 17.05 9.46 -31.95
N GLY A 76 17.66 8.54 -31.20
CA GLY A 76 18.89 7.86 -31.61
C GLY A 76 20.15 8.68 -31.35
N ASP A 77 20.06 9.73 -30.53
CA ASP A 77 21.19 10.58 -30.17
C ASP A 77 22.19 9.83 -29.29
N TYR A 78 23.46 10.25 -29.39
CA TYR A 78 24.50 9.71 -28.53
C TYR A 78 24.30 10.18 -27.07
N ILE A 79 24.24 9.21 -26.15
CA ILE A 79 24.21 9.44 -24.69
C ILE A 79 25.61 9.21 -24.11
N LYS A 80 26.16 10.21 -23.43
CA LYS A 80 27.50 10.18 -22.82
C LYS A 80 27.54 9.25 -21.61
N ALA A 81 28.73 8.72 -21.30
CA ALA A 81 28.92 7.80 -20.17
C ALA A 81 28.48 8.39 -18.82
N GLU A 82 28.76 9.67 -18.57
CA GLU A 82 28.35 10.38 -17.34
C GLU A 82 26.82 10.50 -17.22
N GLU A 83 26.13 10.75 -18.34
CA GLU A 83 24.68 10.80 -18.38
C GLU A 83 24.08 9.42 -18.02
N ARG A 84 24.68 8.34 -18.52
CA ARG A 84 24.28 6.96 -18.18
C ARG A 84 24.49 6.66 -16.71
N ARG A 85 25.63 7.08 -16.13
CA ARG A 85 25.91 6.93 -14.70
C ARG A 85 24.90 7.68 -13.84
N ARG A 86 24.54 8.90 -14.25
CA ARG A 86 23.53 9.69 -13.53
C ARG A 86 22.15 9.01 -13.56
N VAL A 87 21.72 8.50 -14.73
CA VAL A 87 20.47 7.72 -14.83
C VAL A 87 20.53 6.47 -13.96
N ALA A 88 21.66 5.76 -13.94
CA ALA A 88 21.84 4.59 -13.08
C ALA A 88 21.71 4.94 -11.58
N GLY A 89 22.28 6.07 -11.13
CA GLY A 89 22.12 6.54 -9.75
C GLY A 89 20.66 6.88 -9.38
N VAL A 90 19.85 7.36 -10.34
CA VAL A 90 18.40 7.53 -10.15
C VAL A 90 17.71 6.16 -10.12
N ALA A 91 18.15 5.21 -10.95
CA ALA A 91 17.60 3.86 -11.03
C ALA A 91 17.84 3.02 -9.77
N GLU A 92 18.92 3.26 -9.02
CA GLU A 92 19.16 2.61 -7.72
C GLU A 92 18.03 2.92 -6.72
N LYS A 93 17.54 4.16 -6.72
CA LYS A 93 16.50 4.62 -5.80
C LYS A 93 15.09 4.40 -6.34
N PHE A 94 14.90 4.54 -7.66
CA PHE A 94 13.59 4.50 -8.32
C PHE A 94 13.57 3.58 -9.55
N PRO A 95 13.93 2.29 -9.42
CA PRO A 95 14.12 1.40 -10.57
C PRO A 95 12.85 1.19 -11.40
N GLY A 96 11.70 1.06 -10.73
CA GLY A 96 10.40 0.90 -11.39
C GLY A 96 10.01 2.14 -12.19
N TRP A 97 10.32 3.34 -11.69
CA TRP A 97 10.02 4.58 -12.38
C TRP A 97 10.90 4.74 -13.63
N VAL A 98 12.22 4.51 -13.52
CA VAL A 98 13.17 4.59 -14.65
C VAL A 98 12.82 3.58 -15.75
N ARG A 99 12.47 2.34 -15.37
CA ARG A 99 12.07 1.31 -16.33
C ARG A 99 10.82 1.70 -17.14
N ARG A 100 9.84 2.35 -16.52
CA ARG A 100 8.64 2.85 -17.21
C ARG A 100 8.95 3.90 -18.27
N GLN A 101 10.05 4.63 -18.14
CA GLN A 101 10.50 5.59 -19.16
C GLN A 101 11.23 4.93 -20.33
N GLY A 102 11.44 3.60 -20.29
CA GLY A 102 12.17 2.86 -21.31
C GLY A 102 13.70 2.97 -21.19
N LEU A 103 14.20 3.50 -20.07
CA LEU A 103 15.63 3.67 -19.82
C LEU A 103 16.25 2.40 -19.21
N PRO A 104 17.53 2.11 -19.50
CA PRO A 104 18.30 1.09 -18.78
C PRO A 104 18.49 1.44 -17.31
N LEU A 105 18.65 0.41 -16.47
CA LEU A 105 18.92 0.57 -15.04
C LEU A 105 20.43 0.64 -14.72
N ASP A 106 21.26 0.16 -15.64
CA ASP A 106 22.71 0.17 -15.51
C ASP A 106 23.36 1.23 -16.43
N ALA A 107 24.63 1.55 -16.17
CA ALA A 107 25.41 2.48 -16.98
C ALA A 107 26.11 1.83 -18.19
N GLY A 108 25.96 0.51 -18.37
CA GLY A 108 26.72 -0.29 -19.32
C GLY A 108 26.28 -0.09 -20.78
N THR A 109 27.25 0.09 -21.68
CA THR A 109 26.98 0.38 -23.10
C THR A 109 26.07 -0.63 -23.79
N GLY A 110 26.12 -1.92 -23.39
CA GLY A 110 25.28 -2.97 -23.97
C GLY A 110 23.78 -2.74 -23.77
N SER A 111 23.36 -2.43 -22.54
CA SER A 111 21.95 -2.18 -22.20
C SER A 111 21.40 -0.94 -22.90
N TRP A 112 22.22 0.10 -23.03
CA TRP A 112 21.87 1.33 -23.74
C TRP A 112 21.75 1.12 -25.25
N ARG A 113 22.61 0.29 -25.86
CA ARG A 113 22.49 -0.09 -27.27
C ARG A 113 21.20 -0.85 -27.54
N LYS A 114 20.87 -1.86 -26.72
CA LYS A 114 19.62 -2.62 -26.81
C LYS A 114 18.38 -1.74 -26.60
N ALA A 115 18.47 -0.73 -25.73
CA ALA A 115 17.37 0.21 -25.51
C ALA A 115 17.19 1.16 -26.72
N ALA A 116 18.28 1.61 -27.34
CA ALA A 116 18.22 2.41 -28.57
C ALA A 116 17.63 1.61 -29.75
N GLU A 117 17.96 0.33 -29.87
CA GLU A 117 17.39 -0.57 -30.89
C GLU A 117 15.88 -0.75 -30.69
N ARG A 118 15.42 -1.00 -29.46
CA ARG A 118 13.97 -1.05 -29.15
C ARG A 118 13.23 0.24 -29.46
N GLY A 119 13.86 1.40 -29.23
CA GLY A 119 13.25 2.70 -29.52
C GLY A 119 13.02 2.96 -31.01
N ARG A 120 13.84 2.37 -31.89
CA ARG A 120 13.69 2.49 -33.36
C ARG A 120 12.60 1.59 -33.92
N ILE A 121 12.39 0.43 -33.29
CA ILE A 121 11.28 -0.47 -33.59
C ILE A 121 10.06 0.05 -32.81
N GLY A 122 9.52 1.20 -33.24
CA GLY A 122 8.25 1.68 -32.72
C GLY A 122 7.17 0.61 -32.88
N PRO A 123 6.11 0.60 -32.03
CA PRO A 123 5.03 -0.35 -32.19
C PRO A 123 4.47 -0.20 -33.61
N ALA A 124 4.43 -1.31 -34.36
CA ALA A 124 3.56 -1.37 -35.53
C ALA A 124 2.15 -1.04 -35.01
N ARG A 125 1.69 0.18 -35.30
CA ARG A 125 0.30 0.58 -35.05
C ARG A 125 -0.56 -0.28 -35.99
N GLU A 126 -1.01 -1.43 -35.52
CA GLU A 126 -2.19 -2.08 -36.09
C GLU A 126 -3.36 -1.10 -35.95
N ARG A 127 -3.95 -0.78 -37.10
CA ARG A 127 -5.19 -0.01 -37.24
C ARG A 127 -6.38 -0.95 -37.17
#